data_AF-A0A7X7BA96-F1
#
_entry.id   AF-A0A7X7BA96-F1
#
_cell.length_a   1.000
_cell.length_b   1.000
_cell.length_c   1.000
_cell.angle_alpha   90.00
_cell.angle_beta   90.00
_cell.angle_gamma   90.00
#
_symmetry.space_group_name_H-M   'P 1'
#
loop_
_entity.id
_entity.type
_entity.pdbx_description
1 polymer ?
#
loop_
_entity_poly.entity_id
_entity_poly.type
_entity_poly.pdbx_seq_one_letter_code
_entity_poly.pdbx_strand_id
1 'polypeptide(L)'
;MRPTHLFCTALLACASRSAAGENLIKNGSFDEGESAAAHWEAANGLTTFFMTEEGRGRIVKMDTGVDRQQALAWHKAFSADPMLPPPAKTPIAADSYGSIGGNEGVMLDSELIDCVPGQDYRLTADFKGAGKPFVWIKGFLWHPTRKSWVDGYQTRLEPARVSPDAWSTFSIGFNPTARSPRIQKFKVRLYAYWPNGLYYFDNIRVEAITPDEMQRLIESRAGK
;
A
#
# COMPACT_ATOMS: atom_id res chain seq x y z
N MET A 1 9.37 -51.38 -31.15
CA MET A 1 9.57 -50.40 -30.07
C MET A 1 9.19 -49.03 -30.59
N ARG A 2 8.11 -48.42 -30.08
CA ARG A 2 7.68 -47.06 -30.44
C ARG A 2 8.15 -46.08 -29.36
N PRO A 3 8.71 -44.91 -29.70
CA PRO A 3 8.99 -43.88 -28.71
C PRO A 3 7.71 -43.08 -28.44
N THR A 4 7.30 -43.03 -27.18
CA THR A 4 6.22 -42.18 -26.70
C THR A 4 6.78 -40.77 -26.49
N HIS A 5 6.47 -39.85 -27.39
CA HIS A 5 6.77 -38.42 -27.17
C HIS A 5 5.76 -37.85 -26.17
N LEU A 6 6.25 -37.55 -24.96
CA LEU A 6 5.53 -36.77 -23.97
C LEU A 6 5.50 -35.31 -24.46
N PHE A 7 4.38 -34.88 -25.04
CA PHE A 7 4.14 -33.45 -25.29
C PHE A 7 3.89 -32.76 -23.94
N CYS A 8 4.89 -32.03 -23.47
CA CYS A 8 4.77 -31.16 -22.32
C CYS A 8 4.13 -29.85 -22.81
N THR A 9 2.80 -29.77 -22.78
CA THR A 9 2.06 -28.56 -23.14
C THR A 9 2.27 -27.51 -22.05
N ALA A 10 3.16 -26.56 -22.29
CA ALA A 10 3.31 -25.38 -21.44
C ALA A 10 2.03 -24.54 -21.54
N LEU A 11 1.21 -24.59 -20.50
CA LEU A 11 0.12 -23.63 -20.29
C LEU A 11 0.75 -22.25 -20.03
N LEU A 12 0.85 -21.43 -21.07
CA LEU A 12 1.00 -20.00 -20.90
C LEU A 12 -0.28 -19.50 -20.23
N ALA A 13 -0.20 -19.18 -18.93
CA ALA A 13 -1.21 -18.38 -18.27
C ALA A 13 -1.18 -16.99 -18.91
N CYS A 14 -2.06 -16.75 -19.88
CA CYS A 14 -2.35 -15.41 -20.36
C CYS A 14 -2.99 -14.64 -19.21
N ALA A 15 -2.21 -13.86 -18.48
CA ALA A 15 -2.76 -12.84 -17.60
C ALA A 15 -3.64 -11.92 -18.47
N SER A 16 -4.95 -11.90 -18.20
CA SER A 16 -5.88 -11.00 -18.87
C SER A 16 -5.43 -9.57 -18.61
N ARG A 17 -5.23 -8.79 -19.68
CA ARG A 17 -5.03 -7.35 -19.57
C ARG A 17 -6.29 -6.75 -18.94
N SER A 18 -6.15 -6.10 -17.80
CA SER A 18 -7.23 -5.35 -17.17
C SER A 18 -7.72 -4.23 -18.09
N ALA A 19 -9.01 -3.92 -18.03
CA ALA A 19 -9.56 -2.80 -18.78
C ALA A 19 -8.96 -1.48 -18.26
N ALA A 20 -8.68 -0.54 -19.17
CA ALA A 20 -8.20 0.79 -18.79
C ALA A 20 -9.26 1.46 -17.88
N GLY A 21 -8.82 1.99 -16.73
CA GLY A 21 -9.69 2.68 -15.76
C GLY A 21 -10.37 1.78 -14.71
N GLU A 22 -10.25 0.46 -14.79
CA GLU A 22 -10.66 -0.42 -13.68
C GLU A 22 -9.69 -0.27 -12.50
N ASN A 23 -10.23 -0.11 -11.29
CA ASN A 23 -9.42 -0.11 -10.09
C ASN A 23 -9.00 -1.53 -9.70
N LEU A 24 -7.71 -1.83 -9.82
CA LEU A 24 -7.10 -3.10 -9.44
C LEU A 24 -6.94 -3.26 -7.92
N ILE A 25 -7.03 -2.17 -7.17
CA ILE A 25 -7.12 -2.21 -5.71
C ILE A 25 -8.56 -2.60 -5.35
N LYS A 26 -8.72 -3.82 -4.84
CA LYS A 26 -9.99 -4.24 -4.25
C LYS A 26 -10.29 -3.40 -3.02
N ASN A 27 -11.52 -2.91 -2.92
CA ASN A 27 -12.00 -2.10 -1.80
C ASN A 27 -11.06 -0.93 -1.45
N GLY A 28 -10.63 -0.16 -2.46
CA GLY A 28 -9.74 0.99 -2.28
C GLY A 28 -10.36 2.21 -1.58
N SER A 29 -11.70 2.23 -1.47
CA SER A 29 -12.44 3.18 -0.62
C SER A 29 -12.64 2.67 0.81
N PHE A 30 -12.21 1.45 1.10
CA PHE A 30 -12.33 0.79 2.41
C PHE A 30 -13.75 0.46 2.90
N ASP A 31 -14.81 0.90 2.22
CA ASP A 31 -16.19 0.78 2.69
C ASP A 31 -16.71 -0.65 2.88
N GLU A 32 -16.13 -1.63 2.16
CA GLU A 32 -16.53 -3.02 2.29
C GLU A 32 -15.84 -3.71 3.48
N GLY A 33 -16.53 -4.65 4.12
CA GLY A 33 -16.04 -5.39 5.29
C GLY A 33 -16.59 -4.87 6.63
N GLU A 34 -16.46 -5.68 7.68
CA GLU A 34 -17.02 -5.41 9.00
C GLU A 34 -16.07 -4.59 9.89
N SER A 35 -15.31 -5.25 10.77
CA SER A 35 -14.35 -4.60 11.67
C SER A 35 -13.06 -4.17 10.96
N ALA A 36 -12.73 -4.82 9.85
CA ALA A 36 -11.64 -4.46 8.95
C ALA A 36 -12.16 -4.23 7.54
N ALA A 37 -11.49 -3.37 6.78
CA ALA A 37 -11.77 -3.24 5.36
C ALA A 37 -11.40 -4.55 4.64
N ALA A 38 -12.34 -5.10 3.86
CA ALA A 38 -12.08 -6.29 3.06
C ALA A 38 -10.88 -6.07 2.12
N HIS A 39 -10.03 -7.08 1.94
CA HIS A 39 -8.82 -7.05 1.10
C HIS A 39 -7.66 -6.16 1.60
N TRP A 40 -7.73 -5.70 2.85
CA TRP A 40 -6.67 -4.98 3.52
C TRP A 40 -6.30 -5.66 4.83
N GLU A 41 -5.09 -5.39 5.32
CA GLU A 41 -4.71 -5.78 6.68
C GLU A 41 -5.67 -5.18 7.72
N ALA A 42 -5.87 -5.91 8.82
CA ALA A 42 -6.64 -5.39 9.94
C ALA A 42 -5.91 -4.21 10.59
N ALA A 43 -6.67 -3.18 10.94
CA ALA A 43 -6.18 -2.07 11.76
C ALA A 43 -5.95 -2.54 13.20
N ASN A 44 -4.81 -2.17 13.80
CA ASN A 44 -4.42 -2.67 15.12
C ASN A 44 -5.00 -1.87 16.30
N GLY A 45 -5.74 -0.78 16.03
CA GLY A 45 -6.42 0.01 17.05
C GLY A 45 -5.51 0.84 17.96
N LEU A 46 -4.19 0.88 17.71
CA LEU A 46 -3.24 1.75 18.43
C LEU A 46 -2.55 2.73 17.49
N THR A 47 -2.02 2.25 16.37
CA THR A 47 -1.36 3.08 15.35
C THR A 47 -2.14 3.14 14.04
N THR A 48 -2.97 2.14 13.74
CA THR A 48 -3.83 2.12 12.55
C THR A 48 -5.29 1.95 12.95
N PHE A 49 -6.18 2.64 12.21
CA PHE A 49 -7.62 2.65 12.48
C PHE A 49 -8.39 2.73 11.16
N PHE A 50 -9.51 2.03 11.09
CA PHE A 50 -10.58 2.32 10.15
C PHE A 50 -11.62 3.20 10.86
N MET A 51 -11.99 4.33 10.26
CA MET A 51 -12.99 5.25 10.82
C MET A 51 -13.87 5.83 9.73
N THR A 52 -15.01 6.40 10.09
CA THR A 52 -15.88 7.09 9.14
C THR A 52 -15.62 8.59 9.17
N GLU A 53 -15.57 9.23 7.99
CA GLU A 53 -15.54 10.69 7.84
C GLU A 53 -16.71 11.16 6.99
N GLU A 54 -17.40 12.21 7.45
CA GLU A 54 -18.55 12.79 6.76
C GLU A 54 -18.15 13.26 5.34
N GLY A 55 -19.01 12.96 4.36
CA GLY A 55 -18.77 13.30 2.95
C GLY A 55 -17.80 12.38 2.21
N ARG A 56 -17.26 11.33 2.86
CA ARG A 56 -16.41 10.31 2.23
C ARG A 56 -16.98 8.89 2.40
N GLY A 57 -16.96 8.37 3.63
CA GLY A 57 -17.15 6.95 3.89
C GLY A 57 -16.15 6.46 4.93
N ARG A 58 -15.72 5.20 4.83
CA ARG A 58 -14.64 4.65 5.65
C ARG A 58 -13.29 5.13 5.13
N ILE A 59 -12.42 5.55 6.04
CA ILE A 59 -11.06 6.00 5.75
C ILE A 59 -10.06 5.26 6.65
N VAL A 60 -8.79 5.26 6.24
CA VAL A 60 -7.68 4.81 7.10
C VAL A 60 -7.10 6.01 7.83
N LYS A 61 -7.06 5.94 9.16
CA LYS A 61 -6.29 6.85 10.02
C LYS A 61 -5.04 6.14 10.53
N MET A 62 -3.92 6.85 10.53
CA MET A 62 -2.68 6.44 11.16
C MET A 62 -2.24 7.47 12.21
N ASP A 63 -1.87 6.99 13.39
CA ASP A 63 -1.28 7.77 14.47
C ASP A 63 0.19 7.38 14.63
N THR A 64 1.08 8.29 14.24
CA THR A 64 2.53 8.06 14.28
C THR A 64 3.15 8.50 15.61
N GLY A 65 2.40 9.21 16.45
CA GLY A 65 2.85 9.73 17.74
C GLY A 65 2.64 8.76 18.89
N VAL A 66 2.84 7.46 18.69
CA VAL A 66 2.79 6.42 19.74
C VAL A 66 4.20 6.11 20.20
N ASP A 67 4.43 5.92 21.51
CA ASP A 67 5.72 5.48 22.02
C ASP A 67 6.21 4.23 21.28
N ARG A 68 7.49 4.24 20.87
CA ARG A 68 8.06 3.18 20.04
C ARG A 68 8.01 1.82 20.71
N GLN A 69 8.38 1.73 21.99
CA GLN A 69 8.43 0.43 22.68
C GLN A 69 7.01 -0.11 22.88
N GLN A 70 6.08 0.77 23.23
CA GLN A 70 4.65 0.42 23.31
C GLN A 70 4.12 -0.10 21.96
N ALA A 71 4.38 0.62 20.87
CA ALA A 71 3.91 0.24 19.54
C ALA A 71 4.48 -1.12 19.13
N LEU A 72 5.79 -1.34 19.27
CA LEU A 72 6.43 -2.60 18.90
C LEU A 72 5.92 -3.79 19.75
N ALA A 73 5.75 -3.58 21.06
CA ALA A 73 5.17 -4.59 21.94
C ALA A 73 3.73 -4.93 21.53
N TRP A 74 2.93 -3.89 21.21
CA TRP A 74 1.57 -4.08 20.76
C TRP A 74 1.48 -4.79 19.41
N HIS A 75 2.30 -4.43 18.42
CA HIS A 75 2.29 -5.07 17.09
C HIS A 75 2.58 -6.56 17.21
N LYS A 76 3.51 -6.95 18.09
CA LYS A 76 3.78 -8.35 18.40
C LYS A 76 2.58 -9.05 19.04
N ALA A 77 1.94 -8.42 20.03
CA ALA A 77 0.76 -8.98 20.72
C ALA A 77 -0.43 -9.14 19.76
N PHE A 78 -0.75 -8.10 18.99
CA PHE A 78 -1.83 -8.10 17.99
C PHE A 78 -1.59 -9.12 16.88
N SER A 79 -0.34 -9.29 16.41
CA SER A 79 -0.02 -10.31 15.42
C SER A 79 -0.22 -11.73 15.94
N ALA A 80 -0.07 -11.94 17.25
CA ALA A 80 -0.30 -13.23 17.88
C ALA A 80 -1.79 -13.49 18.17
N ASP A 81 -2.53 -12.44 18.56
CA ASP A 81 -3.97 -12.48 18.81
C ASP A 81 -4.62 -11.14 18.40
N PRO A 82 -5.22 -11.08 17.18
CA PRO A 82 -5.88 -9.87 16.68
C PRO A 82 -7.17 -9.48 17.42
N MET A 83 -7.67 -10.33 18.32
CA MET A 83 -8.89 -10.06 19.11
C MET A 83 -8.59 -9.30 20.40
N LEU A 84 -7.30 -9.12 20.75
CA LEU A 84 -6.92 -8.36 21.93
C LEU A 84 -7.36 -6.90 21.81
N PRO A 85 -7.85 -6.28 22.89
CA PRO A 85 -8.10 -4.85 22.90
C PRO A 85 -6.76 -4.09 22.87
N PRO A 86 -6.67 -2.97 22.11
CA PRO A 86 -5.45 -2.17 22.09
C PRO A 86 -5.19 -1.53 23.45
N PRO A 87 -3.92 -1.39 23.87
CA PRO A 87 -3.58 -0.71 25.11
C PRO A 87 -3.89 0.79 25.00
N ALA A 88 -4.12 1.44 26.14
CA ALA A 88 -4.20 2.89 26.19
C ALA A 88 -2.86 3.51 25.74
N LYS A 89 -2.90 4.44 24.80
CA LYS A 89 -1.72 5.13 24.28
C LYS A 89 -0.98 5.86 25.40
N THR A 90 0.32 5.59 25.53
CA THR A 90 1.20 6.33 26.45
C THR A 90 1.49 7.72 25.87
N PRO A 91 1.34 8.80 26.65
CA PRO A 91 1.70 10.14 26.18
C PRO A 91 3.17 10.22 25.78
N ILE A 92 3.44 10.89 24.66
CA ILE A 92 4.79 11.21 24.21
C ILE A 92 4.79 12.64 23.66
N ALA A 93 5.90 13.36 23.81
CA ALA A 93 6.03 14.71 23.27
C ALA A 93 5.86 14.70 21.74
N ALA A 94 5.18 15.71 21.20
CA ALA A 94 4.84 15.78 19.79
C ALA A 94 6.07 15.77 18.87
N ASP A 95 7.19 16.33 19.30
CA ASP A 95 8.46 16.39 18.56
C ASP A 95 9.46 15.29 18.99
N SER A 96 9.01 14.28 19.73
CA SER A 96 9.89 13.20 20.18
C SER A 96 10.19 12.21 19.07
N TYR A 97 11.48 11.96 18.82
CA TYR A 97 11.96 10.81 18.06
C TYR A 97 11.83 9.49 18.82
N GLY A 98 11.31 9.48 20.06
CA GLY A 98 11.01 8.24 20.79
C GLY A 98 9.72 7.54 20.32
N SER A 99 9.03 8.09 19.33
CA SER A 99 7.81 7.54 18.77
C SER A 99 8.08 6.47 17.70
N ILE A 100 7.05 5.68 17.39
CA ILE A 100 7.03 4.79 16.22
C ILE A 100 7.24 5.57 14.92
N GLY A 101 6.67 6.77 14.80
CA GLY A 101 6.81 7.66 13.64
C GLY A 101 8.24 8.13 13.39
N GLY A 102 9.03 8.34 14.44
CA GLY A 102 10.41 8.80 14.35
C GLY A 102 11.42 7.72 13.93
N ASN A 103 11.07 6.43 13.98
CA ASN A 103 12.02 5.33 13.79
C ASN A 103 11.58 4.29 12.74
N GLU A 104 10.34 3.79 12.83
CA GLU A 104 9.85 2.71 11.95
C GLU A 104 8.76 3.17 10.99
N GLY A 105 7.91 4.10 11.43
CA GLY A 105 6.65 4.46 10.78
C GLY A 105 5.53 3.43 11.01
N VAL A 106 4.34 3.82 10.62
CA VAL A 106 3.09 3.07 10.70
C VAL A 106 2.72 2.63 9.29
N MET A 107 2.25 1.39 9.14
CA MET A 107 1.91 0.82 7.85
C MET A 107 0.63 0.00 7.87
N LEU A 108 -0.03 -0.07 6.70
CA LEU A 108 -1.18 -0.93 6.43
C LEU A 108 -1.11 -1.39 4.97
N ASP A 109 -1.12 -2.69 4.73
CA ASP A 109 -0.99 -3.26 3.40
C ASP A 109 -2.32 -3.65 2.77
N SER A 110 -2.40 -3.50 1.44
CA SER A 110 -3.41 -4.18 0.63
C SER A 110 -3.05 -5.65 0.43
N GLU A 111 -4.02 -6.44 -0.02
CA GLU A 111 -3.76 -7.73 -0.66
C GLU A 111 -2.82 -7.60 -1.88
N LEU A 112 -2.23 -8.73 -2.28
CA LEU A 112 -1.43 -8.82 -3.49
C LEU A 112 -2.31 -8.77 -4.74
N ILE A 113 -1.89 -7.94 -5.70
CA ILE A 113 -2.44 -7.79 -7.03
C ILE A 113 -1.54 -8.51 -8.03
N ASP A 114 -2.13 -9.13 -9.04
CA ASP A 114 -1.39 -9.73 -10.15
C ASP A 114 -0.72 -8.65 -11.02
N CYS A 115 0.54 -8.88 -11.36
CA CYS A 115 1.31 -7.99 -12.22
C CYS A 115 1.31 -8.52 -13.66
N VAL A 116 0.76 -7.75 -14.59
CA VAL A 116 0.87 -8.01 -16.02
C VAL A 116 2.25 -7.52 -16.52
N PRO A 117 3.08 -8.39 -17.14
CA PRO A 117 4.38 -7.99 -17.66
C PRO A 117 4.30 -6.87 -18.70
N GLY A 118 5.18 -5.87 -18.57
CA GLY A 118 5.28 -4.72 -19.44
C GLY A 118 4.18 -3.66 -19.27
N GLN A 119 3.19 -3.90 -18.42
CA GLN A 119 2.07 -2.97 -18.23
C GLN A 119 2.49 -1.76 -17.38
N ASP A 120 2.14 -0.57 -17.85
CA ASP A 120 2.23 0.67 -17.08
C ASP A 120 0.96 0.84 -16.23
N TYR A 121 1.13 1.34 -15.01
CA TYR A 121 0.06 1.57 -14.07
C TYR A 121 0.10 2.99 -13.52
N ARG A 122 -1.06 3.51 -13.11
CA ARG A 122 -1.18 4.71 -12.27
C ARG A 122 -1.61 4.29 -10.88
N LEU A 123 -0.88 4.72 -9.86
CA LEU A 123 -1.38 4.75 -8.49
C LEU A 123 -1.94 6.15 -8.21
N THR A 124 -3.17 6.20 -7.69
CA THR A 124 -3.83 7.41 -7.18
C THR A 124 -4.23 7.18 -5.72
N ALA A 125 -4.08 8.22 -4.89
CA ALA A 125 -4.50 8.18 -3.49
C ALA A 125 -4.92 9.57 -3.02
N ASP A 126 -5.95 9.62 -2.18
CA ASP A 126 -6.29 10.80 -1.41
C ASP A 126 -5.53 10.83 -0.09
N PHE A 127 -5.04 12.01 0.29
CA PHE A 127 -4.28 12.22 1.50
C PHE A 127 -4.70 13.49 2.24
N LYS A 128 -4.73 13.41 3.57
CA LYS A 128 -4.82 14.52 4.52
C LYS A 128 -3.91 14.20 5.72
N GLY A 129 -3.14 15.16 6.24
CA GLY A 129 -2.32 14.93 7.43
C GLY A 129 -1.13 15.87 7.64
N ALA A 130 -0.45 15.67 8.77
CA ALA A 130 0.57 16.58 9.31
C ALA A 130 1.91 16.62 8.55
N GLY A 131 2.16 15.66 7.65
CA GLY A 131 3.42 15.54 6.92
C GLY A 131 3.25 14.84 5.59
N LYS A 132 4.37 14.43 4.96
CA LYS A 132 4.39 13.74 3.67
C LYS A 132 4.49 12.22 3.86
N PRO A 133 3.39 11.48 4.01
CA PRO A 133 3.47 10.02 4.01
C PRO A 133 3.83 9.48 2.63
N PHE A 134 4.06 8.17 2.56
CA PHE A 134 4.20 7.45 1.31
C PHE A 134 3.03 6.49 1.10
N VAL A 135 2.72 6.26 -0.17
CA VAL A 135 2.09 5.00 -0.58
C VAL A 135 3.14 4.23 -1.37
N TRP A 136 3.71 3.21 -0.74
CA TRP A 136 4.70 2.35 -1.38
C TRP A 136 4.01 1.41 -2.36
N ILE A 137 4.59 1.24 -3.53
CA ILE A 137 4.30 0.12 -4.42
C ILE A 137 5.42 -0.88 -4.24
N LYS A 138 5.08 -2.08 -3.74
CA LYS A 138 6.04 -3.17 -3.53
C LYS A 138 5.75 -4.29 -4.52
N GLY A 139 6.72 -4.68 -5.33
CA GLY A 139 6.61 -5.78 -6.28
C GLY A 139 7.33 -7.03 -5.79
N PHE A 140 6.71 -8.19 -6.04
CA PHE A 140 7.12 -9.49 -5.53
C PHE A 140 7.36 -10.49 -6.66
N LEU A 141 8.35 -11.36 -6.44
CA LEU A 141 8.57 -12.58 -7.23
C LEU A 141 8.49 -13.81 -6.31
N TRP A 142 8.08 -14.95 -6.87
CA TRP A 142 8.09 -16.20 -6.15
C TRP A 142 9.51 -16.74 -6.00
N HIS A 143 9.96 -16.98 -4.76
CA HIS A 143 11.24 -17.61 -4.50
C HIS A 143 11.06 -19.15 -4.48
N PRO A 144 11.65 -19.91 -5.42
CA PRO A 144 11.36 -21.34 -5.57
C PRO A 144 11.80 -22.17 -4.35
N THR A 145 12.94 -21.86 -3.74
CA THR A 145 13.45 -22.58 -2.57
C THR A 145 12.74 -22.23 -1.27
N ARG A 146 12.56 -20.93 -0.98
CA ARG A 146 11.87 -20.45 0.23
C ARG A 146 10.36 -20.68 0.18
N LYS A 147 9.82 -20.96 -1.02
CA LYS A 147 8.38 -21.11 -1.28
C LYS A 147 7.59 -19.91 -0.73
N SER A 148 8.10 -18.72 -1.00
CA SER A 148 7.51 -17.47 -0.50
C SER A 148 7.68 -16.33 -1.51
N TRP A 149 6.79 -15.34 -1.41
CA TRP A 149 6.92 -14.07 -2.11
C TRP A 149 8.07 -13.26 -1.52
N VAL A 150 8.99 -12.80 -2.35
CA VAL A 150 10.10 -11.93 -1.94
C VAL A 150 10.05 -10.61 -2.70
N ASP A 151 10.36 -9.52 -2.00
CA ASP A 151 10.45 -8.18 -2.59
C ASP A 151 11.52 -8.17 -3.70
N GLY A 152 11.19 -7.59 -4.85
CA GLY A 152 12.13 -7.40 -5.97
C GLY A 152 11.94 -6.09 -6.74
N TYR A 153 10.98 -5.26 -6.32
CA TYR A 153 10.71 -3.95 -6.87
C TYR A 153 10.12 -3.05 -5.80
N GLN A 154 10.50 -1.77 -5.81
CA GLN A 154 9.86 -0.75 -4.99
C GLN A 154 9.87 0.60 -5.69
N THR A 155 8.76 1.33 -5.56
CA THR A 155 8.69 2.78 -5.78
C THR A 155 7.64 3.34 -4.83
N ARG A 156 7.46 4.66 -4.80
CA ARG A 156 6.48 5.29 -3.90
C ARG A 156 5.81 6.51 -4.52
N LEU A 157 4.55 6.68 -4.18
CA LEU A 157 3.85 7.96 -4.27
C LEU A 157 4.20 8.79 -3.04
N GLU A 158 4.67 10.02 -3.27
CA GLU A 158 4.88 11.03 -2.24
C GLU A 158 4.04 12.26 -2.60
N PRO A 159 3.23 12.81 -1.67
CA PRO A 159 2.44 13.99 -1.93
C PRO A 159 3.34 15.22 -2.09
N ALA A 160 3.10 16.00 -3.15
CA ALA A 160 3.89 17.22 -3.43
C ALA A 160 3.65 18.31 -2.39
N ARG A 161 2.41 18.39 -1.89
CA ARG A 161 1.92 19.32 -0.88
C ARG A 161 1.06 18.56 0.12
N VAL A 162 0.97 19.07 1.34
CA VAL A 162 0.23 18.40 2.42
C VAL A 162 -0.53 19.44 3.22
N SER A 163 -1.68 19.04 3.75
CA SER A 163 -2.49 19.85 4.66
C SER A 163 -3.03 18.94 5.75
N PRO A 164 -2.94 19.35 7.04
CA PRO A 164 -3.57 18.61 8.12
C PRO A 164 -5.10 18.68 8.04
N ASP A 165 -5.65 19.69 7.37
CA ASP A 165 -7.08 20.02 7.41
C ASP A 165 -7.81 19.73 6.10
N ALA A 166 -7.09 19.59 4.99
CA ALA A 166 -7.68 19.42 3.67
C ALA A 166 -7.18 18.16 2.96
N TRP A 167 -8.12 17.44 2.36
CA TRP A 167 -7.81 16.34 1.46
C TRP A 167 -7.22 16.84 0.14
N SER A 168 -6.30 16.05 -0.40
CA SER A 168 -5.76 16.27 -1.74
C SER A 168 -5.46 14.93 -2.41
N THR A 169 -5.71 14.86 -3.71
CA THR A 169 -5.44 13.67 -4.52
C THR A 169 -4.06 13.77 -5.16
N PHE A 170 -3.31 12.68 -5.10
CA PHE A 170 -1.99 12.57 -5.72
C PHE A 170 -1.90 11.33 -6.60
N SER A 171 -0.98 11.34 -7.56
CA SER A 171 -0.77 10.20 -8.44
C SER A 171 0.68 10.05 -8.90
N ILE A 172 1.04 8.82 -9.24
CA ILE A 172 2.33 8.44 -9.80
C ILE A 172 2.12 7.35 -10.86
N GLY A 173 2.87 7.43 -11.96
CA GLY A 173 2.99 6.35 -12.92
C GLY A 173 4.10 5.37 -12.52
N PHE A 174 3.87 4.07 -12.70
CA PHE A 174 4.86 3.04 -12.38
C PHE A 174 4.73 1.79 -13.27
N ASN A 175 5.83 1.05 -13.39
CA ASN A 175 5.86 -0.26 -14.06
C ASN A 175 6.79 -1.19 -13.27
N PRO A 176 6.26 -2.19 -12.54
CA PRO A 176 7.07 -3.07 -11.71
C PRO A 176 8.05 -3.94 -12.50
N THR A 177 7.76 -4.17 -13.78
CA THR A 177 8.50 -5.12 -14.62
C THR A 177 9.51 -4.47 -15.56
N ALA A 178 9.46 -3.14 -15.74
CA ALA A 178 10.32 -2.42 -16.67
C ALA A 178 11.83 -2.65 -16.43
N ARG A 179 12.25 -2.77 -15.16
CA ARG A 179 13.64 -3.11 -14.77
C ARG A 179 13.75 -4.40 -13.94
N SER A 180 12.61 -4.98 -13.59
CA SER A 180 12.52 -6.21 -12.80
C SER A 180 11.54 -7.18 -13.48
N PRO A 181 11.87 -7.76 -14.64
CA PRO A 181 10.91 -8.53 -15.47
C PRO A 181 10.37 -9.81 -14.81
N ARG A 182 10.95 -10.22 -13.67
CA ARG A 182 10.51 -11.39 -12.89
C ARG A 182 9.41 -11.08 -11.87
N ILE A 183 9.01 -9.82 -11.71
CA ILE A 183 7.90 -9.47 -10.81
C ILE A 183 6.60 -10.07 -11.34
N GLN A 184 5.86 -10.71 -10.44
CA GLN A 184 4.62 -11.43 -10.75
C GLN A 184 3.42 -10.85 -10.01
N LYS A 185 3.65 -10.26 -8.84
CA LYS A 185 2.62 -9.62 -8.02
C LYS A 185 3.11 -8.30 -7.49
N PHE A 186 2.22 -7.41 -7.10
CA PHE A 186 2.57 -6.22 -6.34
C PHE A 186 1.48 -5.93 -5.31
N LYS A 187 1.77 -5.05 -4.34
CA LYS A 187 0.75 -4.48 -3.45
C LYS A 187 1.05 -3.01 -3.21
N VAL A 188 0.08 -2.32 -2.63
CA VAL A 188 0.31 -1.00 -2.06
C VAL A 188 0.43 -1.10 -0.54
N ARG A 189 1.28 -0.24 0.03
CA ARG A 189 1.44 -0.07 1.46
C ARG A 189 1.23 1.39 1.79
N LEU A 190 0.20 1.68 2.57
CA LEU A 190 0.04 2.99 3.19
C LEU A 190 1.12 3.13 4.25
N TYR A 191 1.82 4.26 4.29
CA TYR A 191 2.94 4.45 5.20
C TYR A 191 3.03 5.88 5.70
N ALA A 192 2.83 6.08 6.99
CA ALA A 192 3.01 7.36 7.67
C ALA A 192 4.17 7.26 8.67
N TYR A 193 5.01 8.29 8.77
CA TYR A 193 6.17 8.26 9.65
C TYR A 193 6.32 9.58 10.41
N TRP A 194 7.29 10.39 10.05
CA TRP A 194 7.63 11.67 10.66
C TRP A 194 7.10 12.84 9.80
N PRO A 195 6.67 13.97 10.40
CA PRO A 195 6.55 14.26 11.83
C PRO A 195 5.54 13.39 12.58
N ASN A 196 5.57 13.39 13.91
CA ASN A 196 4.50 12.74 14.67
C ASN A 196 3.18 13.46 14.41
N GLY A 197 2.13 12.70 14.17
CA GLY A 197 0.81 13.26 13.96
C GLY A 197 -0.19 12.26 13.41
N LEU A 198 -1.29 12.81 12.92
CA LEU A 198 -2.36 12.05 12.31
C LEU A 198 -2.28 12.16 10.79
N TYR A 199 -2.46 11.02 10.15
CA TYR A 199 -2.40 10.85 8.71
C TYR A 199 -3.62 10.07 8.26
N TYR A 200 -4.22 10.49 7.16
CA TYR A 200 -5.45 9.91 6.65
C TYR A 200 -5.29 9.56 5.17
N PHE A 201 -5.79 8.40 4.80
CA PHE A 201 -5.76 7.87 3.45
C PHE A 201 -7.14 7.37 3.05
N ASP A 202 -7.44 7.52 1.76
CA ASP A 202 -8.71 7.12 1.17
C ASP A 202 -8.57 7.04 -0.37
N ASN A 203 -9.56 6.45 -1.03
CA ASN A 203 -9.68 6.36 -2.49
C ASN A 203 -8.40 5.86 -3.16
N ILE A 204 -7.86 4.75 -2.65
CA ILE A 204 -6.64 4.14 -3.19
C ILE A 204 -6.97 3.41 -4.48
N ARG A 205 -6.35 3.84 -5.58
CA ARG A 205 -6.61 3.27 -6.91
C ARG A 205 -5.33 2.86 -7.59
N VAL A 206 -5.33 1.69 -8.20
CA VAL A 206 -4.32 1.30 -9.19
C VAL A 206 -5.04 0.98 -10.48
N GLU A 207 -4.65 1.62 -11.58
CA GLU A 207 -5.30 1.45 -12.87
C GLU A 207 -4.22 1.16 -13.93
N ALA A 208 -4.53 0.25 -14.86
CA ALA A 208 -3.71 0.09 -16.06
C ALA A 208 -3.83 1.37 -16.92
N ILE A 209 -2.69 1.86 -17.42
CA ILE A 209 -2.63 3.08 -18.24
C ILE A 209 -1.87 2.84 -19.55
N THR A 210 -2.03 3.75 -20.48
CA THR A 210 -1.29 3.80 -21.74
C THR A 210 0.12 4.39 -21.56
N PRO A 211 1.07 4.12 -22.49
CA PRO A 211 2.38 4.75 -22.48
C PRO A 211 2.34 6.29 -22.51
N ASP A 212 1.37 6.88 -23.23
CA ASP A 212 1.21 8.34 -23.30
C ASP A 212 0.77 8.93 -21.96
N GLU A 213 -0.12 8.24 -21.23
CA GLU A 213 -0.49 8.61 -19.86
C GLU A 213 0.69 8.49 -18.90
N MET A 214 1.49 7.43 -19.04
CA MET A 214 2.70 7.23 -18.25
C MET A 214 3.70 8.37 -18.47
N GLN A 215 3.92 8.77 -19.72
CA GLN A 215 4.81 9.86 -20.08
C GLN A 215 4.36 11.20 -19.46
N ARG A 216 3.06 11.51 -19.51
CA ARG A 216 2.50 12.71 -18.84
C ARG A 216 2.74 12.71 -17.33
N LEU A 217 2.63 11.55 -16.67
CA LEU A 217 2.89 11.41 -15.24
C LEU A 217 4.38 11.59 -14.91
N ILE A 218 5.28 11.12 -15.77
CA ILE A 218 6.74 11.33 -15.64
C ILE A 218 7.05 12.83 -15.73
N GLU A 219 6.51 13.53 -16.73
CA GLU A 219 6.72 14.97 -16.93
C GLU A 219 6.18 15.80 -15.76
N SER A 220 4.96 15.49 -15.30
CA SER A 220 4.36 16.13 -14.12
C SER A 220 5.20 15.95 -12.85
N ARG A 221 5.93 14.84 -12.74
CA ARG A 221 6.84 14.58 -11.61
C ARG A 221 8.15 15.33 -11.74
N ALA A 222 8.70 15.45 -12.95
CA ALA A 222 9.97 16.13 -13.20
C ALA A 222 9.89 17.65 -13.09
N GLY A 223 8.70 18.23 -13.30
CA GLY A 223 8.44 19.67 -13.15
C GLY A 223 8.08 20.13 -11.73
N LYS A 224 8.22 19.26 -10.72
CA LYS A 224 8.10 19.59 -9.29
C LYS A 224 9.48 19.87 -8.71
#